data_AF-A0A2V9WZ19-F1
#
_entry.id   AF-A0A2V9WZ19-F1
#
_cell.length_a   1.000
_cell.length_b   1.000
_cell.length_c   1.000
_cell.angle_alpha   90.00
_cell.angle_beta   90.00
_cell.angle_gamma   90.00
#
_symmetry.space_group_name_H-M   'P 1'
#
loop_
_entity.id
_entity.type
_entity.pdbx_description
1 polymer ?
#
loop_
_entity_poly.entity_id
_entity_poly.type
_entity_poly.pdbx_seq_one_letter_code
_entity_poly.pdbx_strand_id
1 'polypeptide(L)'
;MADNEPRISEVPTGLVVAVGKLDKRVVKEASDFVTSHAAGEWGMGPYTGGRRAPTHDEIAQLAFNLYESRGRQDGHDVEDWLRAKEELGR
;
A
#
# COMPACT_ATOMS: atom_id res chain seq x y z
N MET A 1 -2.30 20.66 31.85
CA MET A 1 -2.69 20.85 30.44
C MET A 1 -1.61 20.17 29.64
N ALA A 2 -1.85 18.93 29.20
CA ALA A 2 -0.79 18.04 28.76
C ALA A 2 -0.34 18.38 27.32
N ASP A 3 0.96 18.54 27.19
CA ASP A 3 1.85 18.75 26.03
C ASP A 3 1.82 17.60 25.00
N ASN A 4 0.68 16.91 24.83
CA ASN A 4 0.53 15.76 23.94
C ASN A 4 0.14 16.15 22.51
N GLU A 5 0.63 17.29 22.01
CA GLU A 5 0.43 17.66 20.62
C GLU A 5 1.50 17.01 19.74
N PRO A 6 1.12 16.23 18.70
CA PRO A 6 2.08 15.69 17.75
C PRO A 6 2.75 16.83 16.99
N ARG A 7 4.09 16.87 17.04
CA ARG A 7 4.89 17.81 16.27
C ARG A 7 5.40 17.12 15.02
N ILE A 8 5.12 17.73 13.88
CA ILE A 8 5.59 17.26 12.58
C ILE A 8 6.75 18.16 12.16
N SER A 9 7.86 17.56 11.71
CA SER A 9 9.04 18.25 11.22
C SER A 9 9.49 17.62 9.91
N GLU A 10 9.61 18.43 8.86
CA GLU A 10 10.27 18.02 7.62
C GLU A 10 11.79 18.04 7.82
N VAL A 11 12.43 16.92 7.47
CA VAL A 11 13.88 16.75 7.45
C VAL A 11 14.30 16.28 6.05
N PRO A 12 15.57 16.41 5.65
CA PRO A 12 16.02 16.04 4.30
C PRO A 12 15.71 14.59 3.89
N THR A 13 15.59 13.68 4.88
CA THR A 13 15.29 12.26 4.67
C THR A 13 13.79 11.95 4.70
N GLY A 14 12.91 12.95 4.89
CA GLY A 14 11.46 12.78 4.92
C GLY A 14 10.77 13.49 6.10
N LEU A 15 9.64 12.95 6.56
CA LEU A 15 8.84 13.56 7.62
C LEU A 15 9.09 12.85 8.95
N VAL A 16 9.39 13.61 10.01
CA VAL A 16 9.48 13.09 11.39
C VAL A 16 8.28 13.57 12.18
N VAL A 17 7.58 12.64 12.84
CA VAL A 17 6.46 12.94 13.74
C VAL A 17 6.87 12.57 15.16
N ALA A 18 6.94 13.58 16.04
CA ALA A 18 7.24 13.42 17.45
C ALA A 18 5.97 13.61 18.28
N VAL A 19 5.56 12.58 19.01
CA VAL A 19 4.48 12.63 20.00
C VAL A 19 5.09 12.67 21.41
N GLY A 20 4.40 13.33 22.34
CA GLY A 20 4.77 13.35 23.76
C GLY A 20 4.89 11.94 24.36
N LYS A 21 5.39 11.84 25.61
CA LYS A 21 5.54 10.52 26.26
C LYS A 21 4.18 9.84 26.37
N LEU A 22 4.00 8.77 25.59
CA LEU A 22 2.80 7.95 25.64
C LEU A 22 2.85 7.05 26.89
N ASP A 23 1.73 6.94 27.60
CA ASP A 23 1.61 6.00 28.71
C ASP A 23 1.73 4.56 28.19
N LYS A 24 2.49 3.72 28.90
CA LYS A 24 2.74 2.32 28.52
C LYS A 24 1.47 1.48 28.36
N ARG A 25 0.37 1.82 29.05
CA ARG A 25 -0.93 1.15 28.88
C ARG A 25 -1.56 1.53 27.54
N VAL A 26 -1.49 2.79 27.16
CA VAL A 26 -1.99 3.28 25.87
C VAL A 26 -1.18 2.67 24.72
N VAL A 27 0.15 2.54 24.88
CA VAL A 27 1.00 1.84 23.89
C VAL A 27 0.58 0.38 23.75
N LYS A 28 0.34 -0.31 24.86
CA LYS A 28 -0.08 -1.71 24.84
C LYS A 28 -1.47 -1.87 24.21
N GLU A 29 -2.42 -1.02 24.55
CA GLU A 29 -3.77 -1.02 23.99
C GLU A 29 -3.76 -0.73 22.49
N ALA A 30 -2.94 0.23 22.04
CA ALA A 30 -2.74 0.50 20.62
C ALA A 30 -2.05 -0.69 19.91
N SER A 31 -1.07 -1.34 20.54
CA SER A 31 -0.44 -2.55 20.01
C SER A 31 -1.45 -3.69 19.89
N ASP A 32 -2.27 -3.93 20.91
CA ASP A 32 -3.30 -4.95 20.92
C ASP A 32 -4.39 -4.64 19.87
N PHE A 33 -4.73 -3.36 19.68
CA PHE A 33 -5.64 -2.88 18.62
C PHE A 33 -5.07 -3.13 17.22
N VAL A 34 -3.79 -2.79 17.00
CA VAL A 34 -3.08 -3.06 15.73
C VAL A 34 -2.93 -4.56 15.49
N THR A 35 -2.62 -5.37 16.50
CA THR A 35 -2.59 -6.83 16.37
C THR A 35 -3.97 -7.41 16.07
N SER A 36 -5.03 -6.89 16.70
CA SER A 36 -6.41 -7.32 16.46
C SER A 36 -6.94 -6.90 15.08
N HIS A 37 -6.54 -5.72 14.58
CA HIS A 37 -6.91 -5.23 13.23
C HIS A 37 -5.97 -5.73 12.13
N ALA A 38 -4.72 -6.09 12.44
CA ALA A 38 -3.86 -6.83 11.53
C ALA A 38 -4.34 -8.27 11.34
N ALA A 39 -5.00 -8.84 12.37
CA ALA A 39 -5.68 -10.14 12.29
C ALA A 39 -7.12 -10.05 11.72
N GLY A 40 -7.70 -8.86 11.57
CA GLY A 40 -9.09 -8.65 11.21
C GLY A 40 -9.30 -7.53 10.18
N GLU A 41 -9.60 -7.94 8.96
CA GLU A 41 -10.26 -7.18 7.88
C GLU A 41 -9.57 -5.93 7.28
N TRP A 42 -8.52 -5.39 7.89
CA TRP A 42 -7.60 -4.43 7.22
C TRP A 42 -6.15 -4.88 7.30
N GLY A 43 -5.95 -6.19 7.21
CA GLY A 43 -4.64 -6.78 7.02
C GLY A 43 -4.06 -6.34 5.69
N MET A 44 -3.14 -5.38 5.73
CA MET A 44 -1.93 -5.45 4.92
C MET A 44 -1.19 -6.73 5.37
N GLY A 45 -1.73 -7.89 4.98
CA GLY A 45 -1.00 -9.14 5.02
C GLY A 45 0.25 -8.99 4.15
N PRO A 46 1.30 -9.78 4.40
CA PRO A 46 2.41 -9.82 3.46
C PRO A 46 1.80 -10.17 2.10
N TYR A 47 2.04 -9.32 1.11
CA TYR A 47 1.76 -9.63 -0.27
C TYR A 47 2.11 -11.10 -0.53
N THR A 48 1.14 -11.86 -1.03
CA THR A 48 1.13 -13.31 -1.32
C THR A 48 0.52 -14.23 -0.25
N GLY A 49 -0.63 -14.81 -0.58
CA GLY A 49 -1.18 -15.93 0.19
C GLY A 49 -2.64 -16.30 -0.05
N GLY A 50 -3.26 -15.92 -1.18
CA GLY A 50 -4.66 -16.29 -1.46
C GLY A 50 -5.07 -15.93 -2.88
N ARG A 51 -4.55 -16.65 -3.89
CA ARG A 51 -4.84 -16.45 -5.31
C ARG A 51 -6.35 -16.45 -5.58
N ARG A 52 -6.95 -15.28 -5.83
CA ARG A 52 -8.24 -15.12 -6.54
C ARG A 52 -8.36 -13.87 -7.41
N ALA A 53 -7.48 -12.87 -7.28
CA ALA A 53 -7.46 -11.74 -8.19
C ALA A 53 -6.02 -11.25 -8.38
N PRO A 54 -5.64 -10.85 -9.60
CA PRO A 54 -4.34 -10.24 -9.83
C PRO A 54 -4.21 -8.90 -9.14
N THR A 55 -3.01 -8.64 -8.61
CA THR A 55 -2.67 -7.38 -7.97
C THR A 55 -2.54 -6.27 -9.00
N HIS A 56 -2.73 -5.03 -8.56
CA HIS A 56 -2.59 -3.85 -9.41
C HIS A 56 -1.19 -3.75 -10.02
N ASP A 57 -0.15 -4.12 -9.26
CA ASP A 57 1.24 -4.11 -9.73
C ASP A 57 1.49 -5.15 -10.84
N GLU A 58 0.91 -6.35 -10.72
CA GLU A 58 0.99 -7.37 -11.77
C GLU A 58 0.32 -6.90 -13.06
N ILE A 59 -0.86 -6.26 -12.93
CA ILE A 59 -1.58 -5.67 -14.06
C ILE A 59 -0.75 -4.55 -14.71
N ALA A 60 -0.16 -3.65 -13.91
CA ALA A 60 0.67 -2.56 -14.40
C ALA A 60 1.91 -3.06 -15.14
N GLN A 61 2.57 -4.09 -14.61
CA GLN A 61 3.76 -4.67 -15.22
C GLN A 61 3.43 -5.35 -16.56
N LEU A 62 2.31 -6.05 -16.64
CA LEU A 62 1.88 -6.67 -17.89
C LEU A 62 1.42 -5.63 -18.93
N ALA A 63 0.70 -4.58 -18.51
CA ALA A 63 0.33 -3.47 -19.38
C ALA A 63 1.56 -2.74 -19.94
N PHE A 64 2.59 -2.54 -19.12
CA PHE A 64 3.85 -1.96 -19.56
C PHE A 64 4.57 -2.82 -20.61
N ASN A 65 4.62 -4.15 -20.39
CA ASN A 65 5.20 -5.07 -21.37
C ASN A 65 4.44 -5.06 -22.71
N LEU A 66 3.11 -4.92 -22.69
CA LEU A 66 2.29 -4.78 -23.89
C LEU A 66 2.60 -3.46 -24.64
N TYR A 67 2.73 -2.36 -23.91
CA TYR A 67 3.12 -1.06 -24.46
C TYR A 67 4.52 -1.11 -25.11
N GLU A 68 5.50 -1.73 -24.45
CA GLU A 68 6.85 -1.89 -25.01
C GLU A 68 6.86 -2.80 -26.24
N SER A 69 6.11 -3.90 -26.22
CA SER A 69 6.03 -4.84 -27.34
C SER A 69 5.43 -4.23 -28.61
N ARG A 70 4.59 -3.19 -28.47
CA ARG A 70 4.00 -2.43 -29.58
C ARG A 70 4.87 -1.29 -30.06
N GLY A 71 6.04 -1.08 -29.46
CA GLY A 71 6.96 0.00 -29.85
C GLY A 71 6.62 1.34 -29.21
N ARG A 72 6.03 1.34 -28.00
CA ARG A 72 5.75 2.55 -27.21
C ARG A 72 4.81 3.52 -27.92
N GLN A 73 3.80 2.98 -28.59
CA GLN A 73 2.79 3.77 -29.26
C GLN A 73 1.79 4.33 -28.22
N ASP A 74 1.83 5.63 -28.02
CA ASP A 74 0.92 6.32 -27.10
C ASP A 74 -0.55 6.25 -27.56
N GLY A 75 -1.49 6.25 -26.61
CA GLY A 75 -2.94 6.20 -26.87
C GLY A 75 -3.60 4.83 -26.72
N HIS A 76 -2.82 3.80 -26.35
CA HIS A 76 -3.31 2.43 -26.10
C HIS A 76 -3.20 2.01 -24.63
N ASP A 77 -2.81 2.93 -23.75
CA ASP A 77 -2.60 2.71 -22.32
C ASP A 77 -3.82 2.07 -21.62
N VAL A 78 -5.04 2.52 -21.94
CA VAL A 78 -6.27 1.93 -21.40
C VAL A 78 -6.53 0.52 -21.94
N GLU A 79 -6.25 0.29 -23.23
CA GLU A 79 -6.43 -1.03 -23.87
C GLU A 79 -5.42 -2.05 -23.34
N ASP A 80 -4.16 -1.63 -23.17
CA ASP A 80 -3.09 -2.47 -22.63
C ASP A 80 -3.35 -2.79 -21.15
N TRP A 81 -3.88 -1.84 -20.39
CA TRP A 81 -4.36 -2.05 -19.02
C TRP A 81 -5.51 -3.05 -18.94
N LEU A 82 -6.54 -2.90 -19.79
CA LEU A 82 -7.71 -3.80 -19.79
C LEU A 82 -7.31 -5.23 -20.18
N ARG A 83 -6.42 -5.36 -21.18
CA ARG A 83 -5.89 -6.64 -21.64
C ARG A 83 -5.05 -7.33 -20.57
N ALA A 84 -4.21 -6.59 -19.87
CA ALA A 84 -3.44 -7.11 -18.75
C ALA A 84 -4.34 -7.65 -17.63
N LYS A 85 -5.45 -6.98 -17.33
CA LYS A 85 -6.45 -7.45 -16.35
C LYS A 85 -7.11 -8.76 -16.77
N GLU A 86 -7.48 -8.89 -18.05
CA GLU A 86 -8.13 -10.09 -18.57
C GLU A 86 -7.16 -11.28 -18.56
N GLU A 87 -5.91 -11.06 -18.94
CA GLU A 87 -4.89 -12.11 -19.05
C GLU A 87 -4.46 -12.65 -17.69
N LEU A 88 -4.42 -11.80 -16.66
CA LEU A 88 -4.12 -12.20 -15.28
C LEU A 88 -5.37 -12.67 -14.50
N GLY A 89 -6.56 -12.38 -15.01
CA GLY A 89 -7.84 -12.82 -14.44
C GLY A 89 -8.28 -14.23 -14.89
N ARG A 90 -7.54 -14.83 -15.83
CA ARG A 90 -7.79 -16.16 -16.39
C ARG A 90 -7.12 -17.29 -15.59
#